data_AF-A0A840IUG8-F1
#
_entry.id   AF-A0A840IUG8-F1
#
_cell.length_a   1.000
_cell.length_b   1.000
_cell.length_c   1.000
_cell.angle_alpha   90.00
_cell.angle_beta   90.00
_cell.angle_gamma   90.00
#
_symmetry.space_group_name_H-M   'P 1'
#
loop_
_entity.id
_entity.type
_entity.pdbx_description
1 polymer ?
#
loop_
_entity_poly.entity_id
_entity_poly.type
_entity_poly.pdbx_seq_one_letter_code
_entity_poly.pdbx_strand_id
1 'polypeptide(L)' 'MDLTPEPESLDELIADCAHLPSALHAPRTAAVAGRLPTPRSPRPWTVDDACHAQVADLDAYV' A
#
# COMPACT_ATOMS: atom_id res chain seq x y z
N MET A 1 -21.15 16.47 -2.99
CA MET A 1 -20.62 16.94 -1.70
C MET A 1 -20.29 15.67 -0.95
N ASP A 2 -19.03 15.27 -0.98
CA ASP A 2 -18.56 14.17 -0.14
C ASP A 2 -18.43 14.72 1.29
N LEU A 3 -19.06 14.07 2.25
CA LEU A 3 -19.30 14.58 3.61
C LEU A 3 -18.33 13.98 4.63
N THR A 4 -17.41 13.14 4.20
CA THR A 4 -16.40 12.53 5.07
C THR A 4 -15.25 13.52 5.27
N PRO A 5 -14.98 13.94 6.52
CA PRO A 5 -13.78 14.73 6.81
C PRO A 5 -12.54 13.91 6.43
N GLU A 6 -11.53 14.59 5.89
CA GLU A 6 -10.24 13.95 5.61
C GLU A 6 -9.56 13.61 6.94
N PRO A 7 -9.04 12.39 7.12
CA PRO A 7 -8.36 12.01 8.36
C PRO A 7 -7.10 12.86 8.58
N GLU A 8 -6.95 13.39 9.80
CA GLU A 8 -5.79 14.20 10.20
C GLU A 8 -4.64 13.33 10.73
N SER A 9 -4.86 12.03 10.91
CA SER A 9 -3.87 11.06 11.40
C SER A 9 -4.00 9.67 10.78
N LEU A 10 -2.92 8.89 10.83
CA LEU A 10 -2.92 7.50 10.35
C LEU A 10 -3.87 6.61 11.18
N ASP A 11 -3.97 6.85 12.49
CA ASP A 11 -4.85 6.10 13.38
C ASP A 11 -6.33 6.32 13.04
N GLU A 12 -6.70 7.55 12.71
CA GLU A 12 -8.05 7.91 12.25
C GLU A 12 -8.38 7.24 10.91
N LEU A 13 -7.46 7.28 9.95
CA LEU A 13 -7.61 6.57 8.67
C LEU A 13 -7.80 5.06 8.88
N ILE A 14 -7.03 4.45 9.79
CA ILE A 14 -7.16 3.02 10.11
C ILE A 14 -8.53 2.72 10.73
N ALA A 15 -8.99 3.57 11.66
CA ALA A 15 -10.28 3.43 12.31
C ALA A 15 -11.43 3.51 11.31
N ASP A 16 -11.38 4.43 10.34
CA ASP A 16 -12.38 4.53 9.27
C ASP A 16 -12.37 3.29 8.37
N CYS A 17 -11.19 2.81 7.98
CA CYS A 17 -11.06 1.59 7.18
C CYS A 17 -11.61 0.35 7.91
N ALA A 18 -11.56 0.31 9.25
CA ALA A 18 -12.10 -0.80 10.02
C ALA A 18 -13.63 -0.94 9.91
N HIS A 19 -14.33 0.12 9.49
CA HIS A 19 -15.78 0.12 9.27
C HIS A 19 -16.18 -0.31 7.86
N LEU A 20 -15.21 -0.60 6.97
CA LEU A 20 -15.51 -1.04 5.61
C LEU A 20 -16.35 -2.33 5.61
N PRO A 21 -17.46 -2.39 4.85
CA PRO A 21 -18.30 -3.57 4.78
C PRO A 21 -17.51 -4.81 4.34
N SER A 22 -17.69 -5.91 5.06
CA SER A 22 -17.00 -7.18 4.77
C SER A 22 -17.30 -7.74 3.37
N ALA A 23 -18.39 -7.31 2.73
CA ALA A 23 -18.72 -7.66 1.35
C ALA A 23 -17.76 -7.05 0.32
N LEU A 24 -17.08 -5.94 0.66
CA LEU A 24 -16.03 -5.35 -0.17
C LEU A 24 -14.68 -6.06 0.01
N HIS A 25 -14.52 -6.81 1.09
CA HIS A 25 -13.33 -7.63 1.26
C HIS A 25 -13.37 -8.75 0.24
N ALA A 26 -12.35 -8.82 -0.62
CA ALA A 26 -12.21 -9.93 -1.55
C ALA A 26 -12.32 -11.25 -0.76
N PRO A 27 -13.20 -12.18 -1.17
CA PRO A 27 -13.42 -13.39 -0.41
C PRO A 27 -12.09 -14.12 -0.26
N ARG A 28 -11.66 -14.32 1.00
CA ARG A 28 -10.49 -15.13 1.39
C ARG A 28 -10.77 -16.62 1.14
N THR A 29 -11.28 -16.94 -0.03
CA THR A 29 -11.50 -18.31 -0.48
C THR A 29 -10.21 -18.79 -1.12
N ALA A 30 -9.91 -20.08 -0.95
CA ALA A 30 -8.76 -20.73 -1.59
C ALA A 30 -8.76 -20.52 -3.12
N ALA A 31 -9.94 -20.29 -3.73
CA ALA A 31 -10.09 -19.99 -5.15
C ALA A 31 -9.56 -18.60 -5.58
N VAL A 32 -9.46 -17.63 -4.67
CA VAL A 32 -8.76 -16.35 -4.91
C VAL A 32 -7.28 -16.49 -4.52
N ALA A 33 -6.98 -17.19 -3.43
CA ALA A 33 -5.60 -17.43 -2.99
C ALA A 33 -4.77 -18.24 -4.01
N GLY A 34 -5.37 -19.20 -4.71
CA GLY A 34 -4.71 -19.96 -5.78
C GLY A 34 -4.54 -19.18 -7.10
N ARG A 35 -5.19 -18.01 -7.24
CA ARG A 35 -5.04 -17.11 -8.39
C ARG A 35 -4.08 -15.95 -8.14
N LEU A 36 -3.78 -15.67 -6.88
CA LEU A 36 -2.80 -14.66 -6.51
C LEU A 36 -1.41 -15.30 -6.52
N PRO A 37 -0.40 -14.67 -7.18
CA PRO A 37 0.96 -15.13 -7.07
C PRO A 37 1.40 -15.09 -5.60
N THR A 38 2.07 -16.14 -5.14
CA THR A 38 2.63 -16.19 -3.79
C THR A 38 3.57 -14.99 -3.57
N PRO A 39 3.41 -14.23 -2.48
CA PRO A 39 4.35 -13.17 -2.13
C PRO A 39 5.77 -13.72 -2.10
N ARG A 40 6.68 -13.04 -2.80
CA ARG A 40 8.09 -13.42 -2.81
C ARG A 40 8.67 -13.15 -1.42
N SER A 41 9.54 -14.05 -0.96
CA SER A 41 10.36 -13.75 0.22
C SER A 41 11.16 -12.48 -0.08
N PRO A 42 11.07 -11.45 0.78
CA PRO A 42 11.80 -10.21 0.56
C PRO A 42 13.30 -10.53 0.64
N ARG A 43 14.04 -10.15 -0.40
CA ARG A 43 15.49 -10.10 -0.29
C ARG A 43 15.85 -8.88 0.56
N PRO A 44 16.88 -8.98 1.43
CA PRO A 44 17.41 -7.79 2.08
C PRO A 44 17.84 -6.81 1.00
N TRP A 45 17.28 -5.62 1.04
CA TRP A 45 17.67 -4.52 0.16
C TRP A 45 18.58 -3.58 0.96
N THR A 46 19.51 -2.95 0.26
CA THR A 46 20.43 -1.97 0.84
C THR A 46 20.42 -0.78 -0.08
N VAL A 47 20.34 0.42 0.49
CA VAL A 47 20.52 1.66 -0.25
C VAL A 47 22.03 1.85 -0.39
N ASP A 48 22.52 1.63 -1.60
CA ASP A 48 23.91 1.92 -1.97
C ASP A 48 23.97 3.15 -2.88
N ASP A 49 25.18 3.56 -3.20
CA ASP A 49 25.42 4.72 -4.07
C ASP A 49 24.83 4.52 -5.47
N ALA A 50 24.70 3.27 -5.94
CA ALA A 50 24.05 2.96 -7.21
C ALA A 50 22.53 3.18 -7.14
N CYS A 51 21.88 2.90 -6.01
CA CYS A 51 20.49 3.24 -5.76
C CYS A 51 20.29 4.75 -5.69
N HIS A 52 21.18 5.48 -5.01
CA HIS A 52 21.13 6.94 -4.93
C HIS A 52 21.33 7.59 -6.30
N ALA A 53 22.25 7.08 -7.13
CA ALA A 53 22.52 7.59 -8.46
C ALA A 53 21.31 7.52 -9.41
N GLN A 54 20.36 6.62 -9.19
CA GLN A 54 19.15 6.50 -10.03
C GLN A 54 18.22 7.71 -9.92
N VAL A 55 18.31 8.47 -8.83
CA VAL A 55 17.45 9.62 -8.54
C VAL A 55 18.24 10.91 -8.38
N ALA A 56 19.54 10.89 -8.62
CA ALA A 56 20.45 12.01 -8.35
C ALA A 56 20.13 13.28 -9.16
N ASP A 57 19.55 13.12 -10.36
CA ASP A 57 19.16 14.23 -11.24
C ASP A 57 17.63 14.44 -11.28
N LEU A 58 16.88 13.79 -10.39
CA LEU A 58 15.42 13.91 -10.31
C LEU A 58 15.02 15.10 -9.41
N ASP A 59 15.59 16.27 -9.69
CA ASP A 59 15.37 17.50 -8.92
C ASP A 59 14.02 18.17 -9.21
N ALA A 60 13.26 17.65 -10.18
CA ALA A 60 11.99 18.22 -10.62
C ALA A 60 10.86 17.19 -10.53
N TYR A 61 10.08 17.27 -9.45
CA TYR A 61 8.69 16.86 -9.46
C TYR A 61 7.85 18.14 -9.51
N VAL A 62 7.36 18.50 -10.70
CA VAL A 62 6.46 19.66 -10.94
C VAL A 62 5.03 19.16 -11.06
#